data_AF-A0ABD6FFG6-F1
#
_entry.id   AF-A0ABD6FFG6-F1
#
_cell.length_a   1.000
_cell.length_b   1.000
_cell.length_c   1.000
_cell.angle_alpha   90.00
_cell.angle_beta   90.00
_cell.angle_gamma   90.00
#
_symmetry.space_group_name_H-M   'P 1'
#
loop_
_entity.id
_entity.type
_entity.pdbx_description
1 polymer ?
#
loop_
_entity_poly.entity_id
_entity_poly.type
_entity_poly.pdbx_seq_one_letter_code
_entity_poly.pdbx_strand_id
1 'polypeptide(L)'
;VTAYAYARTGYHRGLDQLRRAGWKGHGPIPWQHRPNQGFLRSLAALARAAERIGETDEYERCLQFLADSDPAAVEATGLKK
;
A
#
# COMPACT_ATOMS: atom_id res chain seq x y z
N VAL A 1 10.46 -13.50 -3.54
CA VAL A 1 9.14 -14.21 -3.50
C VAL A 1 8.48 -14.18 -2.12
N THR A 2 9.09 -14.68 -1.04
CA THR A 2 8.44 -14.74 0.30
C THR A 2 7.97 -13.38 0.84
N ALA A 3 8.81 -12.34 0.76
CA ALA A 3 8.44 -10.99 1.20
C ALA A 3 7.23 -10.42 0.44
N TYR A 4 7.15 -10.70 -0.86
CA TYR A 4 6.02 -10.31 -1.70
C TYR A 4 4.71 -10.97 -1.23
N ALA A 5 4.73 -12.29 -0.97
CA ALA A 5 3.55 -13.00 -0.49
C ALA A 5 3.05 -12.48 0.87
N TYR A 6 3.95 -12.18 1.81
CA TYR A 6 3.59 -11.59 3.10
C TYR A 6 3.01 -10.18 2.93
N ALA A 7 3.65 -9.32 2.14
CA ALA A 7 3.17 -7.97 1.89
C ALA A 7 1.80 -7.97 1.19
N ARG A 8 1.61 -8.84 0.19
CA ARG A 8 0.33 -9.00 -0.51
C ARG A 8 -0.79 -9.46 0.41
N THR A 9 -0.49 -10.35 1.36
CA THR A 9 -1.44 -10.75 2.40
C THR A 9 -1.85 -9.54 3.26
N GLY A 10 -0.88 -8.75 3.73
CA GLY A 10 -1.15 -7.53 4.50
C GLY A 10 -2.00 -6.50 3.72
N TYR A 11 -1.69 -6.31 2.43
CA TYR A 11 -2.44 -5.46 1.52
C TYR A 11 -3.92 -5.89 1.43
N HIS A 12 -4.18 -7.17 1.17
CA HIS A 12 -5.56 -7.66 1.07
C HIS A 12 -6.33 -7.58 2.40
N ARG A 13 -5.68 -7.91 3.53
CA ARG A 13 -6.32 -7.76 4.86
C ARG A 13 -6.61 -6.30 5.21
N GLY A 14 -5.74 -5.38 4.79
CA GLY A 14 -5.96 -3.95 4.92
C GLY A 14 -7.14 -3.47 4.08
N LEU A 15 -7.28 -3.93 2.82
CA LEU A 15 -8.45 -3.63 2.00
C LEU A 15 -9.76 -4.12 2.65
N ASP A 16 -9.75 -5.31 3.24
CA ASP A 16 -10.92 -5.84 3.94
C ASP A 16 -11.30 -4.97 5.15
N GLN A 17 -10.31 -4.48 5.90
CA GLN A 17 -10.53 -3.54 7.00
C GLN A 17 -11.11 -2.21 6.51
N LEU A 18 -10.55 -1.64 5.44
CA LEU A 18 -11.04 -0.39 4.84
C LEU A 18 -12.49 -0.52 4.37
N ARG A 19 -12.82 -1.63 3.69
CA ARG A 19 -14.18 -1.92 3.23
C ARG A 19 -15.17 -2.04 4.38
N ARG A 20 -14.78 -2.72 5.46
CA ARG A 20 -15.60 -2.80 6.68
C ARG A 20 -15.80 -1.43 7.33
N ALA A 21 -14.81 -0.55 7.24
CA ALA A 21 -14.89 0.84 7.69
C ALA A 21 -15.63 1.78 6.71
N GLY A 22 -16.17 1.25 5.60
CA GLY A 22 -17.01 1.98 4.67
C GLY A 22 -16.32 2.48 3.38
N TRP A 23 -15.01 2.27 3.23
CA TRP A 23 -14.29 2.65 2.01
C TRP A 23 -14.76 1.83 0.80
N LYS A 24 -15.04 2.50 -0.32
CA LYS A 24 -15.72 1.90 -1.49
C LYS A 24 -14.81 1.69 -2.70
N GLY A 25 -13.50 1.55 -2.50
CA GLY A 25 -12.56 1.33 -3.60
C GLY A 25 -11.98 2.62 -4.21
N HIS A 26 -12.37 3.79 -3.70
CA HIS A 26 -11.91 5.08 -4.20
C HIS A 26 -11.89 6.11 -3.07
N GLY A 27 -11.15 7.21 -3.29
CA GLY A 27 -11.00 8.29 -2.33
C GLY A 27 -9.78 8.11 -1.41
N PRO A 28 -9.43 9.17 -0.67
CA PRO A 28 -8.18 9.24 0.10
C PRO A 28 -8.16 8.22 1.24
N ILE A 29 -6.95 7.78 1.58
CA ILE A 29 -6.68 6.91 2.74
C ILE A 29 -5.61 7.63 3.57
N PRO A 30 -5.99 8.58 4.45
CA PRO A 30 -5.03 9.45 5.12
C PRO A 30 -4.08 8.69 6.04
N TRP A 31 -2.77 8.93 5.93
CA TRP A 31 -1.72 8.39 6.78
C TRP A 31 -1.87 8.78 8.25
N GLN A 32 -2.31 10.01 8.50
CA GLN A 32 -2.54 10.54 9.85
C GLN A 32 -3.59 9.73 10.63
N HIS A 33 -4.52 9.07 9.92
CA HIS A 33 -5.47 8.18 10.57
C HIS A 33 -4.79 6.84 10.87
N ARG A 34 -4.35 6.66 12.11
CA ARG A 34 -3.56 5.50 12.56
C ARG A 34 -4.05 4.13 12.07
N PRO A 35 -5.37 3.81 12.05
CA PRO A 35 -5.86 2.53 11.51
C PRO A 35 -5.45 2.26 10.05
N ASN A 36 -5.28 3.30 9.22
CA ASN A 36 -4.91 3.15 7.81
C ASN A 36 -3.44 2.77 7.62
N GLN A 37 -2.56 3.05 8.59
CA GLN A 37 -1.12 2.89 8.42
C GLN A 37 -0.71 1.43 8.19
N GLY A 38 -1.47 0.46 8.72
CA GLY A 38 -1.21 -0.96 8.48
C GLY A 38 -1.38 -1.35 7.01
N PHE A 39 -2.46 -0.87 6.38
CA PHE A 39 -2.69 -1.02 4.95
C PHE A 39 -1.63 -0.31 4.13
N LEU A 40 -1.36 0.98 4.40
CA LEU A 40 -0.41 1.80 3.63
C LEU A 40 1.03 1.26 3.71
N ARG A 41 1.46 0.78 4.87
CA ARG A 41 2.77 0.11 5.04
C ARG A 41 2.84 -1.20 4.26
N SER A 42 1.75 -1.98 4.24
CA SER A 42 1.70 -3.23 3.48
C SER A 42 1.72 -2.98 1.98
N LEU A 43 1.05 -1.93 1.50
CA LEU A 43 1.09 -1.47 0.11
C LEU A 43 2.51 -1.04 -0.30
N ALA A 44 3.18 -0.24 0.54
CA ALA A 44 4.57 0.16 0.28
C ALA A 44 5.55 -1.03 0.31
N ALA A 45 5.37 -1.97 1.23
CA ALA A 45 6.16 -3.20 1.27
C ALA A 45 5.92 -4.09 0.03
N LEU A 46 4.68 -4.12 -0.47
CA LEU A 46 4.32 -4.84 -1.69
C LEU A 46 5.03 -4.23 -2.91
N ALA A 47 5.02 -2.90 -3.04
CA ALA A 47 5.75 -2.18 -4.08
C ALA A 47 7.24 -2.56 -4.08
N ARG A 48 7.92 -2.43 -2.92
CA ARG A 48 9.36 -2.77 -2.79
C ARG A 48 9.64 -4.23 -3.11
N ALA A 49 8.76 -5.13 -2.70
CA ALA A 49 8.93 -6.55 -2.97
C ALA A 49 8.74 -6.88 -4.46
N ALA A 50 7.81 -6.21 -5.14
CA ALA A 50 7.55 -6.32 -6.58
C ALA A 50 8.76 -5.82 -7.39
N GLU A 51 9.26 -4.63 -7.08
CA GLU A 51 10.48 -4.06 -7.69
C GLU A 51 11.66 -5.04 -7.60
N ARG A 52 11.90 -5.60 -6.40
CA ARG A 52 12.99 -6.55 -6.16
C ARG A 52 12.90 -7.86 -6.93
N ILE A 53 11.72 -8.24 -7.42
CA ILE A 53 11.52 -9.46 -8.21
C ILE A 53 11.31 -9.18 -9.70
N GLY A 54 11.42 -7.91 -10.13
CA GLY A 54 11.26 -7.50 -11.53
C GLY A 54 9.80 -7.34 -11.99
N GLU A 55 8.84 -7.25 -11.06
CA GLU A 55 7.42 -7.03 -11.36
C GLU A 55 7.13 -5.52 -11.45
N THR A 56 7.61 -4.88 -12.50
CA THR A 56 7.55 -3.41 -12.69
C THR A 56 6.13 -2.87 -12.69
N ASP A 57 5.19 -3.52 -13.39
CA ASP A 57 3.81 -3.04 -13.47
C ASP A 57 3.12 -3.03 -12.09
N GLU A 58 3.43 -4.01 -11.24
CA GLU A 58 2.89 -4.07 -9.88
C GLU A 58 3.52 -3.00 -8.98
N TYR A 59 4.83 -2.76 -9.13
CA TYR A 59 5.51 -1.67 -8.45
C TYR A 59 4.87 -0.32 -8.77
N GLU A 60 4.69 -0.01 -10.06
CA GLU A 60 4.10 1.26 -10.51
C GLU A 60 2.66 1.43 -10.01
N ARG A 61 1.83 0.38 -10.11
CA ARG A 61 0.46 0.40 -9.56
C ARG A 61 0.44 0.67 -8.07
N CYS A 62 1.31 0.00 -7.30
CA CYS A 62 1.36 0.19 -5.84
C CYS A 62 1.85 1.58 -5.46
N LEU A 63 2.86 2.10 -6.16
CA LEU A 63 3.40 3.44 -5.96
C LEU A 63 2.35 4.51 -6.27
N GLN A 64 1.65 4.39 -7.39
CA GLN A 64 0.57 5.29 -7.78
C GLN A 64 -0.55 5.26 -6.74
N PHE A 65 -0.99 4.07 -6.33
CA PHE A 65 -2.05 3.94 -5.33
C PHE A 65 -1.63 4.52 -3.97
N LEU A 66 -0.36 4.36 -3.56
CA LEU A 66 0.13 4.96 -2.32
C LEU A 66 0.12 6.50 -2.39
N ALA A 67 0.56 7.06 -3.52
CA ALA A 67 0.55 8.50 -3.75
C ALA A 67 -0.86 9.10 -3.81
N ASP A 68 -1.80 8.42 -4.47
CA ASP A 68 -3.21 8.81 -4.55
C ASP A 68 -3.94 8.69 -3.21
N SER A 69 -3.47 7.77 -2.35
CA SER A 69 -4.03 7.57 -1.01
C SER A 69 -3.70 8.74 -0.08
N ASP A 70 -2.41 9.08 0.03
CA ASP A 70 -1.88 10.20 0.80
C ASP A 70 -0.38 10.41 0.50
N PRO A 71 0.06 11.59 0.01
CA PRO A 71 1.48 11.89 -0.16
C PRO A 71 2.33 11.71 1.11
N ALA A 72 1.76 11.94 2.30
CA ALA A 72 2.46 11.71 3.57
C ALA A 72 2.78 10.22 3.80
N ALA A 73 2.03 9.29 3.19
CA ALA A 73 2.32 7.86 3.26
C ALA A 73 3.57 7.50 2.44
N VAL A 74 3.81 8.18 1.32
CA VAL A 74 5.01 8.00 0.49
C VAL A 74 6.25 8.37 1.30
N GLU A 75 6.24 9.57 1.90
CA GLU A 75 7.30 10.06 2.78
C GLU A 75 7.52 9.12 3.98
N ALA A 76 6.45 8.77 4.70
CA ALA A 76 6.56 8.00 5.93
C ALA A 76 6.97 6.54 5.72
N THR A 77 6.77 5.99 4.52
CA THR A 77 7.24 4.64 4.16
C THR A 77 8.60 4.67 3.46
N GLY A 78 9.07 5.85 3.04
CA GLY A 78 10.31 6.05 2.30
C GLY A 78 10.29 5.37 0.92
N LEU A 79 9.11 5.16 0.34
CA LEU A 79 8.99 4.64 -1.02
C LEU A 79 9.37 5.77 -1.98
N LYS A 80 10.56 5.70 -2.57
CA LYS A 80 11.03 6.72 -3.52
C LYS A 80 10.50 6.40 -4.90
N LYS A 81 10.13 7.43 -5.66
CA LYS A 81 9.92 7.32 -7.11
C LYS A 81 11.21 6.93 -7.81
#